data_AF-A0A3A0DPZ3-F1
#
_entry.id   AF-A0A3A0DPZ3-F1
#
_cell.length_a   1.000
_cell.length_b   1.000
_cell.length_c   1.000
_cell.angle_alpha   90.00
_cell.angle_beta   90.00
_cell.angle_gamma   90.00
#
_symmetry.space_group_name_H-M   'P 1'
#
loop_
_entity.id
_entity.type
_entity.pdbx_description
1 polymer ?
#
loop_
_entity_poly.entity_id
_entity_poly.type
_entity_poly.pdbx_seq_one_letter_code
_entity_poly.pdbx_strand_id
1 'polypeptide(L)'
;MIAPRFDAACEPAPATRRAGLLNVEQVAELLGVCTKTVRRMMKADKLPRHIELGRLFKWKADEIHRWIEAGCPDREEWEAREKWNPLDALHGLRSDKNA
;
A
#
# COMPACT_ATOMS: atom_id res chain seq x y z
N MET A 1 -5.47 2.09 -30.41
CA MET A 1 -4.80 2.20 -29.10
C MET A 1 -5.49 3.31 -28.34
N ILE A 2 -6.34 2.97 -27.37
CA ILE A 2 -7.05 3.97 -26.55
C ILE A 2 -6.13 4.30 -25.38
N ALA A 3 -5.44 5.44 -25.45
CA ALA A 3 -4.78 5.98 -24.29
C ALA A 3 -5.85 6.29 -23.23
N PRO A 4 -5.72 5.80 -21.99
CA PRO A 4 -6.65 6.19 -20.94
C PRO A 4 -6.53 7.70 -20.74
N ARG A 5 -7.66 8.39 -20.82
CA ARG A 5 -7.78 9.83 -20.58
C ARG A 5 -7.61 10.07 -19.07
N PHE A 6 -6.37 10.01 -18.61
CA PHE A 6 -5.97 10.43 -17.27
C PHE A 6 -6.05 11.95 -17.24
N ASP A 7 -7.08 12.49 -16.61
CA ASP A 7 -7.21 13.92 -16.38
C ASP A 7 -5.92 14.45 -15.73
N ALA A 8 -5.14 15.19 -16.52
CA ALA A 8 -3.80 15.68 -16.22
C ALA A 8 -3.81 16.94 -15.32
N ALA A 9 -4.68 16.99 -14.32
CA ALA A 9 -4.78 18.13 -13.41
C ALA A 9 -4.82 17.66 -11.94
N CYS A 10 -3.73 17.05 -11.50
CA CYS A 10 -3.41 16.93 -10.09
C CYS A 10 -1.90 16.98 -10.01
N GLU A 11 -1.31 18.17 -10.00
CA GLU A 11 0.14 18.30 -9.89
C GLU A 11 0.51 17.99 -8.43
N PRO A 12 1.05 16.80 -8.11
CA PRO A 12 1.41 16.46 -6.75
C PRO A 12 2.78 17.09 -6.48
N ALA A 13 2.95 17.70 -5.31
CA ALA A 13 4.23 18.26 -4.89
C ALA A 13 5.37 17.22 -5.11
N PRO A 14 6.54 17.64 -5.67
CA PRO A 14 7.58 16.70 -6.10
C PRO A 14 8.04 15.85 -4.92
N ALA A 15 7.85 14.53 -5.03
CA ALA A 15 8.20 13.56 -4.00
C ALA A 15 9.71 13.60 -3.74
N THR A 16 10.10 14.18 -2.61
CA THR A 16 11.51 14.28 -2.21
C THR A 16 12.09 12.90 -1.88
N ARG A 17 13.35 12.71 -2.25
CA ARG A 17 13.90 11.46 -2.80
C ARG A 17 14.17 10.31 -1.81
N ARG A 18 13.78 10.35 -0.52
CA ARG A 18 14.29 9.32 0.44
C ARG A 18 13.38 8.81 1.57
N ALA A 19 12.19 9.34 1.80
CA ALA A 19 11.25 8.77 2.81
C ALA A 19 9.87 9.41 2.68
N GLY A 20 9.26 9.28 1.50
CA GLY A 20 7.97 9.91 1.21
C GLY A 20 6.80 9.02 1.62
N LEU A 21 5.86 9.56 2.41
CA LEU A 21 4.55 8.96 2.57
C LEU A 21 3.66 9.33 1.36
N LEU A 22 3.35 8.36 0.53
CA LEU A 22 2.47 8.49 -0.63
C LEU A 22 1.03 8.73 -0.19
N ASN A 23 0.35 9.69 -0.81
CA ASN A 23 -1.10 9.84 -0.68
C ASN A 23 -1.85 9.01 -1.74
N VAL A 24 -3.19 9.04 -1.68
CA VAL A 24 -4.07 8.33 -2.63
C VAL A 24 -3.81 8.74 -4.07
N GLU A 25 -3.52 10.02 -4.32
CA GLU A 25 -3.24 10.56 -5.66
C GLU A 25 -1.93 10.05 -6.24
N GLN A 26 -0.86 10.02 -5.44
CA GLN A 26 0.43 9.49 -5.85
C GLN A 26 0.38 7.98 -6.11
N VAL A 27 -0.37 7.23 -5.28
CA VAL A 27 -0.59 5.79 -5.55
C VAL A 27 -1.41 5.59 -6.83
N ALA A 28 -2.39 6.45 -7.08
CA ALA A 28 -3.19 6.43 -8.30
C ALA A 28 -2.33 6.67 -9.55
N GLU A 29 -1.42 7.63 -9.49
CA GLU A 29 -0.46 7.94 -10.55
C GLU A 29 0.52 6.77 -10.79
N LEU A 30 1.11 6.22 -9.72
CA LEU A 30 2.03 5.08 -9.82
C LEU A 30 1.40 3.85 -10.47
N LEU A 31 0.12 3.60 -10.18
CA LEU A 31 -0.62 2.46 -10.74
C LEU A 31 -1.27 2.78 -12.09
N GLY A 32 -1.27 4.05 -12.52
CA GLY A 32 -2.02 4.48 -13.70
C GLY A 32 -3.52 4.17 -13.57
N VAL A 33 -4.11 4.42 -12.40
CA VAL A 33 -5.56 4.26 -12.11
C VAL A 33 -6.13 5.54 -11.50
N CYS A 34 -7.44 5.78 -11.60
CA CYS A 34 -8.03 6.97 -10.97
C CYS A 34 -8.13 6.81 -9.42
N THR A 35 -8.14 7.93 -8.68
CA THR A 35 -8.23 7.93 -7.20
C THR A 35 -9.47 7.20 -6.67
N LYS A 36 -10.58 7.24 -7.42
CA LYS A 36 -11.81 6.47 -7.12
C LYS A 36 -11.58 4.97 -7.19
N THR A 37 -10.78 4.50 -8.15
CA THR A 37 -10.36 3.09 -8.24
C THR A 37 -9.48 2.72 -7.07
N VAL A 38 -8.51 3.56 -6.68
CA VAL A 38 -7.69 3.32 -5.49
C VAL A 38 -8.56 3.16 -4.24
N ARG A 39 -9.51 4.07 -4.00
CA ARG A 39 -10.45 3.97 -2.86
C ARG A 39 -11.29 2.69 -2.91
N ARG A 40 -11.65 2.21 -4.10
CA ARG A 40 -12.36 0.93 -4.29
C ARG A 40 -11.44 -0.25 -3.98
N MET A 41 -10.18 -0.22 -4.40
CA MET A 41 -9.18 -1.24 -4.07
C MET A 41 -8.88 -1.29 -2.58
N MET A 42 -8.86 -0.13 -1.90
CA MET A 42 -8.74 -0.05 -0.44
C MET A 42 -9.90 -0.78 0.26
N LYS A 43 -11.14 -0.55 -0.19
CA LYS A 43 -12.33 -1.24 0.33
C LYS A 43 -12.37 -2.73 0.00
N ALA A 44 -11.67 -3.15 -1.05
CA ALA A 44 -11.56 -4.53 -1.47
C ALA A 44 -10.33 -5.22 -0.89
N ASP A 45 -9.60 -4.56 0.02
CA ASP A 45 -8.38 -5.05 0.66
C ASP A 45 -7.34 -5.57 -0.34
N LYS A 46 -7.24 -4.91 -1.50
CA LYS A 46 -6.23 -5.19 -2.54
C LYS A 46 -5.02 -4.26 -2.48
N LEU A 47 -4.87 -3.55 -1.36
CA LEU A 47 -3.77 -2.60 -1.16
C LEU A 47 -3.14 -2.89 0.20
N PRO A 48 -1.83 -2.61 0.33
CA PRO A 48 -1.14 -2.74 1.60
C PRO A 48 -1.74 -1.82 2.67
N ARG A 49 -1.38 -2.09 3.93
CA ARG A 49 -1.92 -1.37 5.09
C ARG A 49 -1.56 0.11 5.01
N HIS A 50 -2.59 0.95 5.02
CA HIS A 50 -2.41 2.39 5.02
C HIS A 50 -2.19 2.90 6.44
N ILE A 51 -1.39 3.95 6.54
CA ILE A 51 -1.22 4.75 7.76
C ILE A 51 -2.33 5.81 7.75
N GLU A 52 -3.18 5.76 8.78
CA GLU A 52 -4.26 6.74 8.97
C GLU A 52 -3.71 7.97 9.70
N LEU A 53 -3.62 9.09 8.99
CA LEU A 53 -3.36 10.41 9.55
C LEU A 53 -4.68 11.19 9.57
N GLY A 54 -5.59 10.77 10.45
CA GLY A 54 -6.95 11.31 10.52
C GLY A 54 -7.79 10.93 9.30
N ARG A 55 -8.11 11.90 8.44
CA ARG A 55 -8.85 11.66 7.18
C ARG A 55 -7.95 11.35 5.98
N LEU A 56 -6.64 11.40 6.18
CA LEU A 56 -5.64 11.17 5.14
C LEU A 56 -5.11 9.75 5.25
N PHE A 57 -5.13 9.06 4.12
CA PHE A 57 -4.53 7.74 3.98
C PHE A 57 -3.15 7.90 3.34
N LYS A 58 -2.14 7.34 4.01
CA LYS A 58 -0.76 7.42 3.61
C LYS A 58 -0.14 6.03 3.49
N TRP A 59 0.72 5.84 2.50
CA TRP A 59 1.51 4.61 2.34
C TRP A 59 2.98 4.94 2.34
N LYS A 60 3.82 4.04 2.82
CA LYS A 60 5.27 4.20 2.61
C LYS A 60 5.57 3.98 1.14
N ALA A 61 6.34 4.87 0.52
CA ALA A 61 6.71 4.73 -0.88
C ALA A 61 7.40 3.38 -1.14
N ASP A 62 8.39 3.03 -0.31
CA ASP A 62 9.12 1.76 -0.44
C ASP A 62 8.21 0.53 -0.36
N GLU A 63 7.19 0.57 0.49
CA GLU A 63 6.23 -0.53 0.65
C GLU A 63 5.38 -0.71 -0.61
N ILE A 64 4.87 0.39 -1.17
CA ILE A 64 4.10 0.35 -2.42
C ILE A 64 4.97 -0.15 -3.57
N HIS A 65 6.23 0.29 -3.67
CA HIS A 65 7.14 -0.19 -4.71
C HIS A 65 7.38 -1.71 -4.58
N ARG A 66 7.68 -2.21 -3.38
CA ARG A 66 7.85 -3.67 -3.17
C ARG A 66 6.57 -4.44 -3.44
N TRP A 67 5.41 -3.88 -3.10
CA TRP A 67 4.11 -4.49 -3.38
C TRP A 67 3.83 -4.60 -4.88
N ILE A 68 4.20 -3.57 -5.66
CA ILE A 68 4.13 -3.58 -7.12
C ILE A 68 5.09 -4.64 -7.69
N GLU A 69 6.34 -4.67 -7.22
CA GLU A 69 7.34 -5.66 -7.64
C GLU A 69 6.91 -7.10 -7.30
N ALA A 70 6.20 -7.28 -6.20
CA ALA A 70 5.65 -8.56 -5.76
C ALA A 70 4.43 -9.04 -6.57
N GLY A 71 3.96 -8.25 -7.53
CA GLY A 71 2.84 -8.59 -8.42
C GLY A 71 1.46 -8.21 -7.90
N CYS A 72 1.37 -7.19 -7.03
CA CYS A 72 0.11 -6.69 -6.48
C CYS A 72 -0.73 -7.74 -5.72
N PRO A 73 -0.16 -8.47 -4.74
CA PRO A 73 -0.92 -9.41 -3.91
C PRO A 73 -2.02 -8.70 -3.11
N ASP A 74 -3.00 -9.44 -2.61
CA ASP A 74 -4.00 -8.87 -1.71
C ASP A 74 -3.40 -8.53 -0.34
N ARG A 75 -4.15 -7.79 0.50
CA ARG A 75 -3.67 -7.32 1.80
C ARG A 75 -3.27 -8.48 2.70
N GLU A 76 -4.05 -9.56 2.69
CA GLU A 76 -3.80 -10.71 3.56
C GLU A 76 -2.49 -11.40 3.17
N GLU A 77 -2.28 -11.69 1.89
CA GLU A 77 -1.03 -12.27 1.39
C GLU A 77 0.16 -11.34 1.62
N TRP A 78 -0.03 -10.03 1.43
CA TRP A 78 1.01 -9.04 1.66
C TRP A 78 1.41 -8.95 3.13
N GLU A 79 0.43 -8.88 4.04
CA GLU A 79 0.68 -8.86 5.48
C GLU A 79 1.28 -10.17 5.97
N ALA A 80 0.89 -11.32 5.40
CA ALA A 80 1.49 -12.62 5.72
C ALA A 80 2.98 -12.68 5.32
N ARG A 81 3.36 -12.03 4.21
CA ARG A 81 4.76 -11.91 3.78
C ARG A 81 5.57 -10.98 4.69
N GLU A 82 5.02 -9.82 5.07
CA GLU A 82 5.68 -8.88 5.99
C GLU A 82 5.73 -9.41 7.44
N LYS A 83 4.78 -10.26 7.85
CA LYS A 83 4.80 -10.96 9.15
C LYS A 83 5.95 -11.93 9.30
N TRP A 84 6.68 -12.26 8.23
CA TRP A 84 7.89 -13.06 8.35
C TRP A 84 9.07 -12.20 8.78
N ASN A 85 9.08 -11.82 10.05
CA ASN A 85 10.27 -11.30 10.71
C ASN A 85 10.93 -12.44 11.51
N PRO A 86 12.16 -12.85 11.19
CA PRO A 86 12.87 -13.89 11.96
C PRO A 86 13.08 -13.51 13.45
N LEU A 87 12.87 -12.25 13.84
CA LEU A 87 12.86 -11.80 15.24
C LEU A 87 11.51 -12.02 15.96
N ASP A 88 10.37 -12.15 15.25
CA ASP A 88 9.10 -12.56 15.87
C ASP A 88 9.09 -14.04 16.26
N ALA A 89 9.89 -14.86 15.56
CA ALA A 89 10.16 -16.25 15.98
C ALA A 89 10.86 -16.34 17.34
N LEU A 90 11.50 -15.25 17.80
CA LEU A 90 12.12 -15.17 19.14
C LEU A 90 11.14 -14.71 20.24
N HIS A 91 9.95 -14.21 19.90
CA HIS A 91 8.89 -13.87 20.86
C HIS A 91 7.82 -14.97 21.03
N GLY A 92 8.05 -16.15 20.46
CA GLY A 92 7.19 -17.34 20.54
C GLY A 92 7.09 -18.03 21.91
N LEU A 93 7.12 -17.29 23.01
CA LEU A 93 6.58 -17.74 24.30
C LEU A 93 5.30 -16.96 24.61
N ARG A 94 4.21 -17.26 23.89
CA ARG A 94 2.89 -17.13 24.52
C ARG A 94 1.84 -18.06 23.89
N SER A 95 1.65 -19.16 24.63
CA SER A 95 0.40 -19.87 24.88
C SER A 95 -0.32 -20.50 23.68
N ASP A 96 0.02 -21.77 23.45
CA ASP A 96 -0.99 -22.82 23.58
C ASP A 96 -1.97 -22.48 24.72
N LYS A 97 -3.27 -22.41 24.42
CA LYS A 97 -4.38 -23.12 25.12
C LYS A 97 -5.70 -22.84 24.36
N ASN A 98 -6.08 -23.75 23.46
CA ASN A 98 -7.49 -24.06 23.26
C ASN A 98 -7.63 -25.59 23.21
N ALA A 99 -7.73 -26.16 24.40
CA ALA A 99 -8.20 -27.52 24.68
C ALA A 99 -9.12 -27.43 25.90
#